data_AF-A0A9Q0MS21-F1
#
_entry.id   AF-A0A9Q0MS21-F1
#
_cell.length_a   1.000
_cell.length_b   1.000
_cell.length_c   1.000
_cell.angle_alpha   90.00
_cell.angle_beta   90.00
_cell.angle_gamma   90.00
#
_symmetry.space_group_name_H-M   'P 1'
#
loop_
_entity.id
_entity.type
_entity.pdbx_description
1 polymer ?
#
loop_
_entity_poly.entity_id
_entity_poly.type
_entity_poly.pdbx_seq_one_letter_code
_entity_poly.pdbx_strand_id
1 'polypeptide(L)'
;MWISANNKYGVAIHNWHGDCRHGLELDVGDSVEILEEYGEWLRGLCPRKPRVVGIFPRSYIHIKDLAKSDPVVTECTQVLREWSEIWKKYYVERETYKFTYLRKVMLSLLDSRRELLGATLTQDQTLELQLKVISKIDWGNRASSQMTSRFR
;
A
#
# COMPACT_ATOMS: atom_id res chain seq x y z
N MET A 1 -20.19 3.98 -24.19
CA MET A 1 -20.72 4.57 -22.95
C MET A 1 -19.89 4.04 -21.80
N TRP A 2 -19.58 4.87 -20.80
CA TRP A 2 -18.89 4.42 -19.58
C TRP A 2 -19.78 3.46 -18.79
N ILE A 3 -19.18 2.41 -18.24
CA ILE A 3 -19.87 1.37 -17.49
C ILE A 3 -19.27 1.31 -16.08
N SER A 4 -20.10 1.20 -15.05
CA SER A 4 -19.66 1.01 -13.67
C SER A 4 -18.78 -0.23 -13.54
N ALA A 5 -17.62 -0.09 -12.91
CA ALA A 5 -16.66 -1.17 -12.73
C ALA A 5 -16.97 -2.07 -11.51
N ASN A 6 -17.95 -1.73 -10.67
CA ASN A 6 -18.38 -2.49 -9.49
C ASN A 6 -17.22 -2.89 -8.53
N ASN A 7 -16.64 -1.90 -7.84
CA ASN A 7 -15.61 -2.09 -6.80
C ASN A 7 -14.35 -2.85 -7.27
N LYS A 8 -13.86 -2.54 -8.47
CA LYS A 8 -12.57 -3.06 -8.94
C LYS A 8 -11.42 -2.20 -8.41
N TYR A 9 -10.34 -2.87 -8.08
CA TYR A 9 -9.08 -2.23 -7.69
C TYR A 9 -7.99 -2.64 -8.65
N GLY A 10 -6.97 -1.79 -8.78
CA GLY A 10 -5.83 -2.08 -9.61
C GLY A 10 -4.55 -1.51 -9.05
N VAL A 11 -3.44 -1.97 -9.62
CA VAL A 11 -2.10 -1.43 -9.37
C VAL A 11 -1.51 -1.00 -10.70
N ALA A 12 -0.96 0.20 -10.76
CA ALA A 12 -0.24 0.68 -11.92
C ALA A 12 1.04 -0.15 -12.13
N ILE A 13 1.19 -0.74 -13.32
CA ILE A 13 2.38 -1.53 -13.72
C ILE A 13 3.34 -0.72 -14.61
N HIS A 14 2.96 0.49 -14.99
CA HIS A 14 3.78 1.42 -15.74
C HIS A 14 3.47 2.86 -15.30
N ASN A 15 4.45 3.76 -15.43
CA ASN A 15 4.25 5.19 -15.21
C ASN A 15 3.37 5.77 -16.32
N TRP A 16 2.35 6.55 -15.95
CA TRP A 16 1.46 7.27 -16.84
C TRP A 16 1.48 8.76 -16.46
N HIS A 17 1.90 9.63 -17.37
CA HIS A 17 2.11 11.04 -17.09
C HIS A 17 0.83 11.89 -17.13
N GLY A 18 -0.32 11.29 -17.51
CA GLY A 18 -1.58 12.02 -17.57
C GLY A 18 -1.69 12.98 -18.75
N ASP A 19 -1.02 12.69 -19.87
CA ASP A 19 -0.92 13.54 -21.08
C ASP A 19 -2.23 13.64 -21.88
N CYS A 20 -3.37 13.76 -21.21
CA CYS A 20 -4.67 13.94 -21.82
C CYS A 20 -5.61 14.74 -20.92
N ARG A 21 -6.70 15.25 -21.49
CA ARG A 21 -7.73 15.95 -20.72
C ARG A 21 -8.36 14.98 -19.71
N HIS A 22 -8.35 15.37 -18.43
CA HIS A 22 -8.78 14.54 -17.30
C HIS A 22 -7.87 13.33 -17.01
N GLY A 23 -6.64 13.28 -17.55
CA GLY A 23 -5.67 12.24 -17.24
C GLY A 23 -5.28 12.27 -15.76
N LEU A 24 -5.38 11.13 -15.07
CA LEU A 24 -4.84 10.97 -13.72
C LEU A 24 -3.44 10.38 -13.83
N GLU A 25 -2.42 11.17 -13.51
CA GLU A 25 -1.02 10.71 -13.50
C GLU A 25 -0.80 9.63 -12.42
N LEU A 26 -0.13 8.54 -12.80
CA LEU A 26 0.15 7.37 -11.97
C LEU A 26 1.63 6.99 -12.05
N ASP A 27 2.20 6.61 -10.91
CA ASP A 27 3.51 6.00 -10.81
C ASP A 27 3.38 4.48 -10.68
N VAL A 28 4.39 3.72 -11.15
CA VAL A 28 4.45 2.26 -10.94
C VAL A 28 4.25 1.93 -9.46
N GLY A 29 3.31 1.04 -9.17
CA GLY A 29 2.94 0.62 -7.82
C GLY A 29 1.83 1.43 -7.18
N ASP A 30 1.37 2.54 -7.80
CA ASP A 30 0.19 3.26 -7.33
C ASP A 30 -1.03 2.34 -7.34
N SER A 31 -1.76 2.33 -6.23
CA SER A 31 -3.05 1.66 -6.13
C SER A 31 -4.13 2.58 -6.67
N VAL A 32 -5.08 2.04 -7.42
CA VAL A 32 -6.22 2.77 -7.96
C VAL A 32 -7.53 2.06 -7.63
N GLU A 33 -8.53 2.83 -7.24
CA GLU A 33 -9.92 2.39 -7.21
C GLU A 33 -10.54 2.73 -8.57
N ILE A 34 -11.10 1.72 -9.23
CA ILE A 34 -11.66 1.83 -10.57
C ILE A 34 -13.17 2.01 -10.42
N LEU A 35 -13.65 3.18 -10.82
CA LEU A 35 -15.06 3.56 -10.74
C LEU A 35 -15.81 3.13 -12.00
N GLU A 36 -15.22 3.40 -13.17
CA GLU A 36 -15.85 3.17 -14.47
C GLU A 36 -14.84 2.68 -15.51
N GLU A 37 -15.33 2.01 -16.54
CA GLU A 37 -14.55 1.52 -17.68
C GLU A 37 -15.23 1.86 -19.02
N TYR A 38 -14.41 2.19 -20.03
CA TYR A 38 -14.85 2.41 -21.41
C TYR A 38 -13.75 1.97 -22.38
N GLY A 39 -13.93 0.80 -23.00
CA GLY A 39 -12.93 0.21 -23.90
C GLY A 39 -11.58 0.06 -23.20
N GLU A 40 -10.56 0.71 -23.75
CA GLU A 40 -9.17 0.70 -23.24
C GLU A 40 -8.90 1.75 -22.15
N TRP A 41 -9.92 2.48 -21.69
CA TRP A 41 -9.77 3.49 -20.65
C TRP A 41 -10.50 3.07 -19.38
N LEU A 42 -9.86 3.37 -18.26
CA LEU A 42 -10.41 3.26 -16.92
C LEU A 42 -10.54 4.66 -16.34
N ARG A 43 -11.56 4.89 -15.51
CA ARG A 43 -11.75 6.10 -14.74
C ARG A 43 -11.77 5.74 -13.26
N GLY A 44 -10.99 6.46 -12.47
CA GLY A 44 -10.79 6.12 -11.08
C GLY A 44 -10.07 7.19 -10.27
N LEU A 45 -9.73 6.81 -9.04
CA LEU A 45 -8.97 7.64 -8.10
C LEU A 45 -7.76 6.89 -7.58
N CYS A 46 -6.73 7.64 -7.21
CA CYS A 46 -5.55 7.11 -6.53
C CYS A 46 -5.56 7.60 -5.07
N PRO A 47 -5.45 6.74 -4.04
CA PRO A 47 -5.42 7.16 -2.65
C PRO A 47 -4.28 8.13 -2.30
N ARG A 48 -3.19 8.13 -3.09
CA ARG A 48 -2.09 9.11 -2.98
C ARG A 48 -2.52 10.52 -3.45
N LYS A 49 -3.52 10.59 -4.33
CA LYS A 49 -4.09 11.82 -4.92
C LYS A 49 -5.63 11.82 -4.75
N PRO A 50 -6.18 11.76 -3.52
CA PRO A 50 -7.59 11.41 -3.28
C PRO A 50 -8.59 12.48 -3.74
N ARG A 51 -8.12 13.68 -4.06
CA ARG A 51 -8.95 14.80 -4.54
C ARG A 51 -9.12 14.85 -6.06
N VAL A 52 -8.50 13.92 -6.78
CA VAL A 52 -8.50 13.90 -8.26
C VAL A 52 -9.10 12.59 -8.74
N VAL A 53 -10.17 12.70 -9.53
CA VAL A 53 -10.71 11.60 -10.33
C VAL A 53 -10.32 11.85 -11.77
N GLY A 54 -9.77 10.84 -12.42
CA GLY A 54 -9.34 10.97 -13.81
C GLY A 54 -9.25 9.64 -14.52
N ILE A 55 -8.82 9.71 -15.78
CA ILE A 55 -8.73 8.57 -16.68
C ILE A 55 -7.28 8.10 -16.84
N PHE A 56 -7.12 6.80 -17.04
CA PHE A 56 -5.84 6.16 -17.29
C PHE A 56 -6.04 4.93 -18.19
N PRO A 57 -5.04 4.53 -18.99
CA PRO A 57 -5.16 3.39 -19.88
C PRO A 57 -5.30 2.07 -19.10
N ARG A 58 -6.18 1.19 -19.54
CA ARG A 58 -6.38 -0.14 -18.97
C ARG A 58 -5.09 -0.97 -19.00
N SER A 59 -4.31 -0.87 -20.08
CA SER A 59 -3.04 -1.58 -20.26
C SER A 59 -1.96 -1.23 -19.24
N TYR A 60 -2.13 -0.12 -18.50
CA TYR A 60 -1.19 0.33 -17.48
C TYR A 60 -1.57 -0.19 -16.09
N ILE A 61 -2.70 -0.89 -15.96
CA ILE A 61 -3.26 -1.32 -14.68
C ILE A 61 -3.38 -2.84 -14.63
N HIS A 62 -2.78 -3.43 -13.61
CA HIS A 62 -3.07 -4.81 -13.23
C HIS A 62 -4.26 -4.83 -12.28
N ILE A 63 -5.40 -5.36 -12.73
CA ILE A 63 -6.62 -5.47 -11.92
C ILE A 63 -6.41 -6.54 -10.83
N LYS A 64 -6.70 -6.17 -9.59
CA LYS A 64 -6.56 -7.04 -8.43
C LYS A 64 -7.93 -7.31 -7.78
N ASP A 65 -8.17 -8.56 -7.45
CA ASP A 65 -9.30 -8.97 -6.62
C ASP A 65 -8.93 -8.82 -5.14
N LEU A 66 -9.54 -7.84 -4.46
CA LEU A 66 -9.28 -7.61 -3.04
C LEU A 66 -9.84 -8.72 -2.15
N ALA A 67 -10.89 -9.44 -2.57
CA ALA A 67 -11.48 -10.51 -1.78
C ALA A 67 -10.53 -11.71 -1.61
N LYS A 68 -9.54 -11.85 -2.51
CA LYS A 68 -8.49 -12.87 -2.45
C LYS A 68 -7.23 -12.40 -1.73
N SER A 69 -7.18 -11.16 -1.28
CA SER A 69 -6.00 -10.62 -0.59
C SER A 69 -6.02 -11.06 0.87
N ASP A 70 -4.93 -11.69 1.32
CA ASP A 70 -4.72 -11.98 2.74
C ASP A 70 -4.83 -10.67 3.56
N PRO A 71 -5.73 -10.60 4.56
CA PRO A 71 -5.88 -9.42 5.41
C PRO A 71 -4.57 -8.98 6.08
N VAL A 72 -3.72 -9.93 6.49
CA VAL A 72 -2.43 -9.65 7.13
C VAL A 72 -1.44 -9.01 6.16
N VAL A 73 -1.46 -9.41 4.89
CA VAL A 73 -0.65 -8.79 3.83
C VAL A 73 -1.15 -7.38 3.51
N THR A 74 -2.46 -7.17 3.52
CA THR A 74 -3.09 -5.86 3.33
C THR A 74 -2.70 -4.92 4.47
N GLU A 75 -2.88 -5.36 5.73
CA GLU A 75 -2.51 -4.61 6.93
C GLU A 75 -1.01 -4.28 6.96
N CYS A 76 -0.13 -5.26 6.65
CA CYS A 76 1.30 -5.01 6.46
C CYS A 76 1.57 -3.82 5.53
N THR A 77 0.87 -3.80 4.39
CA THR A 77 1.06 -2.77 3.36
C THR A 77 0.63 -1.40 3.89
N GLN A 78 -0.48 -1.34 4.63
CA GLN A 78 -0.98 -0.10 5.21
C GLN A 78 -0.03 0.42 6.30
N VAL A 79 0.35 -0.42 7.27
CA VAL A 79 1.24 -0.05 8.37
C VAL A 79 2.61 0.41 7.86
N LEU A 80 3.15 -0.22 6.82
CA LEU A 80 4.39 0.24 6.19
C LEU A 80 4.27 1.65 5.59
N ARG A 81 3.12 2.01 5.02
CA ARG A 81 2.87 3.38 4.52
C ARG A 81 2.82 4.37 5.67
N GLU A 82 2.09 4.06 6.73
CA GLU A 82 1.98 4.90 7.93
C GLU A 82 3.34 5.10 8.60
N TRP A 83 4.09 4.02 8.83
CA TRP A 83 5.43 4.09 9.40
C TRP A 83 6.44 4.79 8.49
N SER A 84 6.25 4.78 7.17
CA SER A 84 7.14 5.51 6.26
C SER A 84 7.09 7.02 6.48
N GLU A 85 5.92 7.58 6.84
CA GLU A 85 5.78 8.99 7.16
C GLU A 85 6.47 9.34 8.48
N ILE A 86 6.32 8.48 9.50
CA ILE A 86 7.03 8.62 10.78
C ILE A 86 8.55 8.51 10.58
N TRP A 87 8.99 7.56 9.75
CA TRP A 87 10.40 7.32 9.46
C TRP A 87 11.05 8.53 8.77
N LYS A 88 10.38 9.14 7.78
CA LYS A 88 10.83 10.39 7.15
C LYS A 88 10.93 11.53 8.16
N LYS A 89 9.97 11.63 9.09
CA LYS A 89 10.00 12.64 10.17
C LYS A 89 11.24 12.50 11.05
N TYR A 90 11.58 11.29 11.49
CA TYR A 90 12.80 11.06 12.28
C TYR A 90 14.10 11.44 11.56
N TYR A 91 14.13 11.30 10.23
CA TYR A 91 15.28 11.77 9.44
C TYR A 91 15.43 13.30 9.54
N VAL A 92 14.34 14.04 9.31
CA VAL A 92 14.34 15.52 9.37
C VAL A 92 14.68 16.03 10.76
N GLU A 93 14.14 15.39 11.80
CA GLU A 93 14.38 15.75 13.21
C GLU A 93 15.74 15.27 13.75
N ARG A 94 16.53 14.56 12.93
CA ARG A 94 17.83 13.98 13.29
C ARG A 94 17.77 12.99 14.47
N GLU A 95 16.65 12.30 14.63
CA GLU A 95 16.42 11.24 15.61
C GLU A 95 17.05 9.91 15.15
N THR A 96 18.39 9.89 15.04
CA THR A 96 19.16 8.83 14.35
C THR A 96 18.89 7.41 14.85
N TYR A 97 18.76 7.23 16.18
CA TYR A 97 18.44 5.94 16.77
C TYR A 97 17.05 5.46 16.35
N LYS A 98 16.02 6.30 16.48
CA LYS A 98 14.63 5.96 16.11
C LYS A 98 14.49 5.72 14.61
N PHE A 99 15.15 6.54 13.79
CA PHE A 99 15.21 6.37 12.34
C PHE A 99 15.78 4.99 11.95
N THR A 100 16.94 4.64 12.50
CA THR A 100 17.62 3.38 12.20
C THR A 100 16.83 2.18 12.70
N TYR A 101 16.27 2.30 13.90
CA TYR A 101 15.47 1.26 14.52
C TYR A 101 14.18 1.00 13.73
N LEU A 102 13.40 2.03 13.41
CA LEU A 102 12.16 1.90 12.65
C LEU A 102 12.41 1.31 11.26
N ARG A 103 13.50 1.71 10.59
CA ARG A 103 13.92 1.11 9.32
C ARG A 103 14.10 -0.41 9.41
N LYS A 104 14.77 -0.90 10.47
CA LYS A 104 14.99 -2.35 10.66
C LYS A 104 13.67 -3.10 10.84
N VAL A 105 12.74 -2.54 11.62
CA VAL A 105 11.42 -3.15 11.83
C VAL A 105 10.61 -3.17 10.53
N MET A 106 10.61 -2.05 9.78
CA MET A 106 9.93 -1.95 8.48
C MET A 106 10.49 -2.95 7.46
N LEU A 107 11.82 -3.09 7.35
CA LEU A 107 12.44 -4.07 6.45
C LEU A 107 12.07 -5.51 6.84
N SER A 108 12.12 -5.83 8.14
CA SER A 108 11.70 -7.14 8.61
C SER A 108 10.22 -7.43 8.34
N LEU A 109 9.35 -6.42 8.36
CA LEU A 109 7.94 -6.55 8.02
C LEU A 109 7.74 -6.73 6.50
N LEU A 110 8.52 -6.01 5.68
CA LEU A 110 8.56 -6.19 4.23
C LEU A 110 8.98 -7.61 3.83
N ASP A 111 10.00 -8.16 4.48
CA ASP A 111 10.47 -9.53 4.24
C ASP A 111 9.38 -10.56 4.58
N SER A 112 8.74 -10.44 5.75
CA SER A 112 7.61 -11.30 6.13
C SER A 112 6.45 -11.19 5.13
N ARG A 113 6.13 -9.98 4.65
CA ARG A 113 5.11 -9.77 3.63
C ARG A 113 5.47 -10.44 2.31
N ARG A 114 6.75 -10.39 1.89
CA ARG A 114 7.24 -11.06 0.68
C ARG A 114 7.08 -12.57 0.78
N GLU A 115 7.39 -13.13 1.95
CA GLU A 115 7.28 -14.56 2.22
C GLU A 115 5.82 -15.04 2.23
N LEU A 116 4.91 -14.31 2.87
CA LEU A 116 3.46 -14.58 2.80
C LEU A 116 2.91 -14.57 1.36
N LEU A 117 3.41 -13.66 0.52
CA LEU A 117 3.03 -13.58 -0.90
C LEU A 117 3.69 -14.66 -1.78
N GLY A 118 4.76 -15.29 -1.31
CA GLY A 118 5.56 -16.23 -2.11
C GLY A 118 4.86 -17.57 -2.38
N ALA A 119 3.81 -17.90 -1.62
CA ALA A 119 3.04 -19.16 -1.74
C ALA A 119 3.90 -20.44 -1.63
N THR A 120 5.05 -20.37 -0.96
CA THR A 120 5.96 -21.50 -0.74
C THR A 120 5.80 -22.15 0.64
N LEU A 121 4.95 -21.58 1.50
CA LEU A 121 4.73 -22.04 2.87
C LEU A 121 3.60 -23.05 2.94
N THR A 122 3.68 -23.97 3.91
CA THR A 122 2.53 -24.80 4.30
C THR A 122 1.48 -23.95 5.02
N GLN A 123 0.29 -24.51 5.24
CA GLN A 123 -0.78 -23.83 5.99
C GLN A 123 -0.33 -23.44 7.41
N ASP A 124 0.32 -24.36 8.13
CA ASP A 124 0.80 -24.11 9.49
C ASP A 124 1.89 -23.03 9.52
N GLN A 125 2.84 -23.08 8.58
CA GLN A 125 3.89 -22.06 8.46
C GLN A 125 3.32 -20.68 8.11
N THR A 126 2.29 -20.63 7.26
CA THR A 126 1.59 -19.40 6.91
C THR A 126 0.92 -18.79 8.14
N LEU A 127 0.21 -19.61 8.92
CA LEU A 127 -0.44 -19.16 10.15
C LEU A 127 0.57 -18.65 11.18
N GLU A 128 1.68 -19.38 11.39
CA GLU A 128 2.75 -18.95 12.30
C GLU A 128 3.34 -17.60 11.88
N LEU A 129 3.62 -17.43 10.58
CA LEU A 129 4.16 -16.18 10.04
C LEU A 129 3.15 -15.03 10.16
N GLN A 130 1.87 -15.27 9.90
CA GLN A 130 0.80 -14.28 10.11
C GLN A 130 0.74 -13.81 11.57
N LEU A 131 0.76 -14.72 12.54
CA LEU A 131 0.76 -14.39 13.96
C LEU A 131 1.99 -13.56 14.36
N LYS A 132 3.16 -13.93 13.84
CA LYS A 132 4.41 -13.17 14.05
C LYS A 132 4.32 -11.76 13.47
N VAL A 133 3.71 -11.61 12.30
CA VAL A 133 3.48 -10.30 11.66
C VAL A 133 2.53 -9.45 12.51
N ILE A 134 1.38 -10.00 12.92
CA ILE A 134 0.39 -9.30 13.75
C ILE A 134 1.06 -8.80 15.05
N SER A 135 1.77 -9.69 15.76
CA SER A 135 2.49 -9.32 16.98
C SER A 135 3.49 -8.18 16.78
N LYS A 136 4.19 -8.18 15.63
CA LYS A 136 5.16 -7.13 15.28
C LYS A 136 4.49 -5.79 14.97
N ILE A 137 3.36 -5.82 14.25
CA ILE A 137 2.53 -4.63 13.99
C ILE A 137 2.01 -4.04 15.29
N ASP A 138 1.43 -4.87 16.16
CA ASP A 138 0.92 -4.44 17.46
C ASP A 138 2.01 -3.81 18.33
N TRP A 139 3.19 -4.42 18.35
CA TRP A 139 4.35 -3.87 19.05
C TRP A 139 4.77 -2.52 18.47
N GLY A 140 4.89 -2.41 17.15
CA GLY A 140 5.32 -1.19 16.48
C GLY A 140 4.30 -0.05 16.58
N ASN A 141 3.00 -0.37 16.58
CA ASN A 141 1.93 0.59 16.79
C ASN A 141 1.92 1.12 18.22
N ARG A 142 2.17 0.27 19.23
CA ARG A 142 2.37 0.72 20.62
C ARG A 142 3.60 1.62 20.76
N ALA A 143 4.73 1.23 20.17
CA ALA A 143 5.94 2.04 20.18
C ALA A 143 5.72 3.40 19.50
N SER A 144 5.05 3.41 18.35
CA SER A 144 4.74 4.63 17.60
C SER A 144 3.74 5.53 18.33
N SER A 145 2.71 4.96 18.98
CA SER A 145 1.73 5.71 19.78
C SER A 145 2.36 6.37 21.00
N GLN A 146 3.35 5.73 21.63
CA GLN A 146 4.14 6.34 22.70
C GLN A 146 5.08 7.44 22.18
N MET A 147 5.44 7.42 20.89
CA MET A 147 6.30 8.42 20.26
C MET A 147 5.51 9.64 19.77
N THR A 148 4.23 9.49 19.39
CA THR A 148 3.32 10.60 19.03
C THR A 148 2.60 11.22 20.21
N SER A 149 2.44 10.54 21.35
CA SER A 149 1.77 11.08 22.55
C SER A 149 2.53 12.18 23.30
N ARG A 150 3.77 12.49 22.92
CA ARG A 150 4.53 13.62 23.48
C ARG A 150 4.19 15.00 22.86
N PHE A 151 3.20 15.08 21.98
CA PHE A 151 2.77 16.32 21.33
C PHE A 151 1.24 16.49 21.28
N ARG A 152 0.54 16.09 22.33
CA ARG A 152 -0.77 16.66 22.68
C ARG A 152 -0.68 17.38 24.01
#